data_AF-A0A968PDC8-F1
#
_entry.id   AF-A0A968PDC8-F1
#
_cell.length_a   1.000
_cell.length_b   1.000
_cell.length_c   1.000
_cell.angle_alpha   90.00
_cell.angle_beta   90.00
_cell.angle_gamma   90.00
#
_symmetry.space_group_name_H-M   'P 1'
#
loop_
_entity.id
_entity.type
_entity.pdbx_description
1 polymer ?
#
loop_
_entity_poly.entity_id
_entity_poly.type
_entity_poly.pdbx_seq_one_letter_code
_entity_poly.pdbx_strand_id
1 'polypeptide(L)'
;MGAINVGDGTTAGYLETFTSAYIGDQGQATLNVLSGGYAYLRTAYFAANPGSVANVTVNNASLYTFNANVGGDGVTDGGMANIYVQNGASWSMSGSTLNLHSGGNVYIQGGSLNTGYIGELGGGIHYISGTLQVNYQGLTIGQGQVLGAAVTIPTLSSIIVGQSNSQTSFTIADGGSVVNHGNLNAYAVNVQQGGALSGNGQLNHVSYFGFANGGGLRVENAGTLSPGNSAGIMTIAASWYGTRFIQTPTGNIEIEIGGNANGAPVAGTHYDQLIVHGNLFLDGTLNLLGLPGPYGELTDVYQIIRYTGTRTGEFGTINWFNGFAGTLLTM
;
A
#
# COMPACT_ATOMS: atom_id res chain seq x y z
N MET A 1 -0.74 22.38 28.85
CA MET A 1 -0.59 21.02 28.30
C MET A 1 -1.39 20.06 29.16
N GLY A 2 -2.44 19.44 28.62
CA GLY A 2 -3.20 18.40 29.31
C GLY A 2 -2.88 17.02 28.74
N ALA A 3 -2.92 15.98 29.56
CA ALA A 3 -2.75 14.60 29.13
C ALA A 3 -3.90 13.74 29.65
N ILE A 4 -4.46 12.89 28.79
CA ILE A 4 -5.44 11.87 29.15
C ILE A 4 -4.77 10.52 28.91
N ASN A 5 -4.72 9.67 29.94
CA ASN A 5 -4.22 8.30 29.83
C ASN A 5 -5.40 7.33 30.00
N VAL A 6 -5.59 6.44 29.04
CA VAL A 6 -6.60 5.38 29.04
C VAL A 6 -5.86 4.04 29.14
N GLY A 7 -5.91 3.44 30.33
CA GLY A 7 -5.08 2.29 30.70
C GLY A 7 -3.68 2.71 31.14
N ASP A 8 -2.99 1.82 31.86
CA ASP A 8 -1.62 2.03 32.35
C ASP A 8 -0.67 0.86 32.03
N GLY A 9 -1.15 -0.13 31.26
CA GLY A 9 -0.43 -1.35 30.93
C GLY A 9 -0.58 -2.50 31.93
N THR A 10 -1.16 -2.23 33.11
CA THR A 10 -1.45 -3.23 34.14
C THR A 10 -2.94 -3.35 34.44
N THR A 11 -3.68 -2.26 34.30
CA THR A 11 -5.12 -2.17 34.51
C THR A 11 -5.83 -1.69 33.26
N ALA A 12 -7.00 -2.28 33.02
CA ALA A 12 -7.86 -1.85 31.92
C ALA A 12 -8.42 -0.45 32.19
N GLY A 13 -8.39 0.40 31.17
CA GLY A 13 -8.99 1.73 31.20
C GLY A 13 -10.05 1.87 30.13
N TYR A 14 -11.10 2.63 30.41
CA TYR A 14 -12.19 2.87 29.48
C TYR A 14 -12.48 4.37 29.37
N LEU A 15 -12.51 4.88 28.14
CA LEU A 15 -12.96 6.24 27.82
C LEU A 15 -14.03 6.16 26.75
N GLU A 16 -15.17 6.81 26.97
CA GLU A 16 -16.25 6.87 26.00
C GLU A 16 -16.78 8.30 25.87
N THR A 17 -17.01 8.72 24.62
CA THR A 17 -17.71 9.96 24.32
C THR A 17 -18.88 9.70 23.38
N PHE A 18 -20.06 10.23 23.73
CA PHE A 18 -21.30 10.00 22.99
C PHE A 18 -21.54 10.98 21.84
N THR A 19 -20.77 12.07 21.77
CA THR A 19 -20.94 13.15 20.78
C THR A 19 -19.65 13.44 20.05
N SER A 20 -18.87 14.39 20.54
CA SER A 20 -17.62 14.84 19.92
C SER A 20 -16.52 14.90 20.99
N ALA A 21 -15.32 14.45 20.62
CA ALA A 21 -14.12 14.60 21.39
C ALA A 21 -13.18 15.59 20.69
N TYR A 22 -12.72 16.60 21.43
CA TYR A 22 -11.77 17.60 20.94
C TYR A 22 -10.46 17.43 21.70
N ILE A 23 -9.44 16.94 21.00
CA ILE A 23 -8.13 16.71 21.59
C ILE A 23 -7.17 17.77 21.08
N GLY A 24 -6.65 18.58 22.00
CA GLY A 24 -5.66 19.60 21.68
C GLY A 24 -6.22 20.73 20.83
N ASP A 25 -7.48 21.12 21.04
CA ASP A 25 -8.17 22.08 20.16
C ASP A 25 -7.89 23.57 20.52
N GLN A 26 -7.57 23.87 21.77
CA GLN A 26 -7.29 25.24 22.26
C GLN A 26 -5.85 25.37 22.76
N GLY A 27 -4.94 24.51 22.29
CA GLY A 27 -3.55 24.44 22.73
C GLY A 27 -2.97 23.06 22.52
N GLN A 28 -2.05 22.66 23.39
CA GLN A 28 -1.40 21.35 23.28
C GLN A 28 -2.04 20.32 24.23
N ALA A 29 -2.45 19.18 23.68
CA ALA A 29 -2.91 18.04 24.47
C ALA A 29 -2.40 16.70 23.95
N THR A 30 -2.38 15.72 24.84
CA THR A 30 -1.99 14.35 24.55
C THR A 30 -3.09 13.38 24.96
N LEU A 31 -3.41 12.41 24.11
CA LEU A 31 -4.24 11.24 24.44
C LEU A 31 -3.39 9.98 24.30
N ASN A 32 -3.17 9.27 25.40
CA ASN A 32 -2.48 8.00 25.41
C ASN A 32 -3.49 6.88 25.69
N VAL A 33 -3.68 5.98 24.73
CA VAL A 33 -4.43 4.73 24.90
C VAL A 33 -3.40 3.61 24.98
N LEU A 34 -3.12 3.18 26.21
CA LEU A 34 -2.02 2.27 26.54
C LEU A 34 -2.55 0.85 26.73
N SER A 35 -1.65 -0.12 26.92
CA SER A 35 -2.01 -1.54 27.03
C SER A 35 -3.16 -1.79 28.02
N GLY A 36 -4.15 -2.57 27.58
CA GLY A 36 -5.42 -2.80 28.31
C GLY A 36 -6.45 -1.67 28.19
N GLY A 37 -6.08 -0.55 27.58
CA GLY A 37 -6.95 0.60 27.35
C GLY A 37 -7.89 0.42 26.16
N TYR A 38 -9.10 0.94 26.32
CA TYR A 38 -10.09 1.05 25.26
C TYR A 38 -10.69 2.46 25.25
N ALA A 39 -10.60 3.14 24.10
CA ALA A 39 -11.21 4.45 23.90
C ALA A 39 -12.23 4.39 22.77
N TYR A 40 -13.47 4.82 23.02
CA TYR A 40 -14.51 5.00 22.03
C TYR A 40 -14.83 6.49 21.89
N LEU A 41 -14.51 7.06 20.72
CA LEU A 41 -14.77 8.46 20.43
C LEU A 41 -15.71 8.56 19.23
N ARG A 42 -16.96 8.98 19.42
CA ARG A 42 -17.91 9.00 18.30
C ARG A 42 -17.40 9.88 17.15
N THR A 43 -17.29 11.19 17.34
CA THR A 43 -16.58 12.05 16.38
C THR A 43 -15.34 12.62 17.07
N ALA A 44 -14.15 12.34 16.57
CA ALA A 44 -12.91 12.86 17.13
C ALA A 44 -12.32 13.96 16.24
N TYR A 45 -11.97 15.08 16.87
CA TYR A 45 -11.22 16.18 16.26
C TYR A 45 -9.87 16.29 16.98
N PHE A 46 -8.79 16.11 16.22
CA PHE A 46 -7.42 16.21 16.74
C PHE A 46 -6.81 17.49 16.17
N ALA A 47 -6.54 18.47 17.05
CA ALA A 47 -6.04 19.79 16.69
C ALA A 47 -6.93 20.50 15.64
N ALA A 48 -8.20 20.77 15.96
CA ALA A 48 -9.15 21.31 14.98
C ALA A 48 -8.89 22.79 14.65
N ASN A 49 -8.38 23.58 15.60
CA ASN A 49 -8.08 24.99 15.38
C ASN A 49 -6.61 25.27 14.99
N PRO A 50 -6.33 26.35 14.24
CA PRO A 50 -4.96 26.79 13.94
C PRO A 50 -4.10 27.03 15.20
N GLY A 51 -2.82 26.67 15.13
CA GLY A 51 -1.85 26.82 16.23
C GLY A 51 -2.02 25.81 17.36
N SER A 52 -3.00 24.91 17.26
CA SER A 52 -3.26 23.86 18.24
C SER A 52 -2.41 22.60 17.95
N VAL A 53 -2.20 21.75 18.96
CA VAL A 53 -1.36 20.55 18.83
C VAL A 53 -2.00 19.37 19.54
N ALA A 54 -2.19 18.27 18.80
CA ALA A 54 -2.69 17.02 19.33
C ALA A 54 -1.68 15.89 19.09
N ASN A 55 -1.31 15.18 20.15
CA ASN A 55 -0.53 13.95 20.02
C ASN A 55 -1.36 12.80 20.58
N VAL A 56 -1.57 11.77 19.76
CA VAL A 56 -2.33 10.59 20.15
C VAL A 56 -1.44 9.37 20.01
N THR A 57 -1.34 8.58 21.06
CA THR A 57 -0.60 7.30 21.02
C THR A 57 -1.56 6.17 21.36
N VAL A 58 -1.68 5.19 20.47
CA VAL A 58 -2.40 3.93 20.72
C VAL A 58 -1.36 2.81 20.69
N ASN A 59 -1.15 2.13 21.82
CA ASN A 59 -0.05 1.18 22.01
C ASN A 59 -0.53 -0.08 22.74
N ASN A 60 -0.51 -1.25 22.06
CA ASN A 60 -1.09 -2.50 22.56
C ASN A 60 -2.55 -2.33 23.07
N ALA A 61 -3.31 -1.46 22.42
CA ALA A 61 -4.61 -0.99 22.89
C ALA A 61 -5.60 -0.79 21.74
N SER A 62 -6.82 -0.39 22.06
CA SER A 62 -7.88 -0.19 21.06
C SER A 62 -8.43 1.23 21.12
N LEU A 63 -8.36 1.94 19.99
CA LEU A 63 -9.08 3.18 19.74
C LEU A 63 -10.18 2.88 18.71
N TYR A 64 -11.42 3.18 19.05
CA TYR A 64 -12.53 3.17 18.11
C TYR A 64 -13.00 4.60 17.89
N THR A 65 -13.13 4.99 16.63
CA THR A 65 -13.80 6.23 16.24
C THR A 65 -14.92 5.95 15.26
N PHE A 66 -16.02 6.71 15.30
CA PHE A 66 -16.94 6.72 14.16
C PHE A 66 -16.30 7.60 13.09
N ASN A 67 -16.22 8.92 13.28
CA ASN A 67 -15.48 9.82 12.40
C ASN A 67 -14.22 10.36 13.07
N ALA A 68 -13.16 10.61 12.30
CA ALA A 68 -11.98 11.29 12.79
C ALA A 68 -11.51 12.39 11.82
N ASN A 69 -11.24 13.57 12.35
CA ASN A 69 -10.62 14.68 11.64
C ASN A 69 -9.27 14.96 12.30
N VAL A 70 -8.18 14.83 11.54
CA VAL A 70 -6.81 14.94 12.03
C VAL A 70 -6.19 16.19 11.43
N GLY A 71 -5.85 17.15 12.28
CA GLY A 71 -5.26 18.43 11.90
C GLY A 71 -6.27 19.44 11.34
N GLY A 72 -7.56 19.30 11.67
CA GLY A 72 -8.64 20.17 11.17
C GLY A 72 -10.01 19.80 11.71
N ASP A 73 -11.03 20.56 11.30
CA ASP A 73 -12.43 20.42 11.75
C ASP A 73 -13.34 19.65 10.77
N GLY A 74 -12.74 19.03 9.75
CA GLY A 74 -13.45 18.33 8.68
C GLY A 74 -13.83 19.21 7.49
N VAL A 75 -13.62 20.53 7.58
CA VAL A 75 -13.86 21.48 6.47
C VAL A 75 -12.63 22.34 6.20
N THR A 76 -11.96 22.78 7.26
CA THR A 76 -10.81 23.69 7.23
C THR A 76 -9.60 23.07 7.91
N ASP A 77 -8.43 23.51 7.48
CA ASP A 77 -7.17 23.14 8.11
C ASP A 77 -7.06 23.76 9.50
N GLY A 78 -6.62 22.95 10.45
CA GLY A 78 -6.44 23.29 11.85
C GLY A 78 -4.98 23.34 12.26
N GLY A 79 -4.69 22.67 13.37
CA GLY A 79 -3.36 22.60 13.97
C GLY A 79 -2.57 21.36 13.55
N MET A 80 -1.49 21.09 14.27
CA MET A 80 -0.69 19.88 14.04
C MET A 80 -1.25 18.71 14.85
N ALA A 81 -1.60 17.62 14.19
CA ALA A 81 -2.06 16.40 14.86
C ALA A 81 -1.22 15.20 14.41
N ASN A 82 -0.62 14.51 15.37
CA ASN A 82 0.12 13.27 15.13
C ASN A 82 -0.56 12.12 15.87
N ILE A 83 -0.91 11.06 15.14
CA ILE A 83 -1.53 9.86 15.70
C ILE A 83 -0.60 8.67 15.45
N TYR A 84 -0.19 7.99 16.51
CA TYR A 84 0.70 6.82 16.44
C TYR A 84 -0.09 5.56 16.80
N VAL A 85 -0.18 4.60 15.89
CA VAL A 85 -0.81 3.28 16.09
C VAL A 85 0.29 2.22 16.10
N GLN A 86 0.62 1.70 17.27
CA GLN A 86 1.87 0.96 17.50
C GLN A 86 1.70 -0.35 18.26
N ASN A 87 2.67 -1.26 18.09
CA ASN A 87 2.81 -2.50 18.88
C ASN A 87 1.48 -3.27 19.02
N GLY A 88 0.94 -3.80 17.92
CA GLY A 88 -0.30 -4.58 17.96
C GLY A 88 -1.58 -3.78 18.30
N ALA A 89 -1.49 -2.46 18.48
CA ALA A 89 -2.66 -1.61 18.70
C ALA A 89 -3.62 -1.64 17.50
N SER A 90 -4.89 -1.36 17.77
CA SER A 90 -5.93 -1.20 16.76
C SER A 90 -6.53 0.21 16.82
N TRP A 91 -6.59 0.89 15.69
CA TRP A 91 -7.45 2.05 15.49
C TRP A 91 -8.49 1.72 14.42
N SER A 92 -9.76 1.70 14.80
CA SER A 92 -10.87 1.29 13.93
C SER A 92 -11.89 2.41 13.73
N MET A 93 -12.24 2.65 12.46
CA MET A 93 -13.28 3.53 11.94
C MET A 93 -14.23 2.71 11.07
N SER A 94 -15.13 1.97 11.73
CA SER A 94 -16.00 1.02 11.03
C SER A 94 -16.99 1.74 10.12
N GLY A 95 -16.71 1.72 8.81
CA GLY A 95 -17.60 2.26 7.76
C GLY A 95 -17.73 3.78 7.74
N SER A 96 -16.73 4.49 8.24
CA SER A 96 -16.74 5.95 8.37
C SER A 96 -15.47 6.59 7.83
N THR A 97 -15.38 7.92 7.91
CA THR A 97 -14.31 8.69 7.24
C THR A 97 -13.21 9.11 8.21
N LEU A 98 -11.97 8.89 7.79
CA LEU A 98 -10.76 9.53 8.32
C LEU A 98 -10.42 10.73 7.43
N ASN A 99 -10.60 11.95 7.93
CA ASN A 99 -10.16 13.15 7.23
C ASN A 99 -8.76 13.57 7.70
N LEU A 100 -7.81 13.70 6.78
CA LEU A 100 -6.44 14.15 7.05
C LEU A 100 -6.19 15.52 6.41
N HIS A 101 -6.12 16.55 7.24
CA HIS A 101 -5.83 17.92 6.84
C HIS A 101 -4.32 18.17 6.78
N SER A 102 -3.87 19.31 6.24
CA SER A 102 -2.45 19.61 6.03
C SER A 102 -1.53 19.47 7.27
N GLY A 103 -2.07 19.65 8.48
CA GLY A 103 -1.35 19.42 9.74
C GLY A 103 -1.50 18.01 10.34
N GLY A 104 -2.29 17.14 9.72
CA GLY A 104 -2.69 15.83 10.22
C GLY A 104 -1.82 14.70 9.69
N ASN A 105 -1.17 13.97 10.60
CA ASN A 105 -0.34 12.82 10.28
C ASN A 105 -0.76 11.59 11.09
N VAL A 106 -0.84 10.44 10.42
CA VAL A 106 -1.08 9.14 11.06
C VAL A 106 0.11 8.22 10.80
N TYR A 107 0.71 7.70 11.85
CA TYR A 107 1.86 6.80 11.82
C TYR A 107 1.41 5.40 12.23
N ILE A 108 1.62 4.41 11.37
CA ILE A 108 1.28 3.00 11.66
C ILE A 108 2.60 2.24 11.78
N GLN A 109 2.91 1.79 13.00
CA GLN A 109 4.18 1.13 13.35
C GLN A 109 3.92 -0.14 14.17
N GLY A 110 3.54 -1.20 13.48
CA GLY A 110 3.25 -2.51 14.05
C GLY A 110 1.82 -2.65 14.60
N GLY A 111 0.97 -1.62 14.41
CA GLY A 111 -0.46 -1.67 14.73
C GLY A 111 -1.35 -1.85 13.49
N SER A 112 -2.66 -1.74 13.67
CA SER A 112 -3.66 -1.85 12.61
C SER A 112 -4.52 -0.58 12.54
N LEU A 113 -4.59 0.06 11.38
CA LEU A 113 -5.58 1.07 11.05
C LEU A 113 -6.65 0.45 10.14
N ASN A 114 -7.90 0.45 10.59
CA ASN A 114 -9.05 0.01 9.80
C ASN A 114 -9.99 1.19 9.61
N THR A 115 -10.24 1.62 8.37
CA THR A 115 -11.11 2.77 8.07
C THR A 115 -12.07 2.48 6.92
N GLY A 116 -13.18 3.21 6.88
CA GLY A 116 -14.12 3.13 5.76
C GLY A 116 -13.57 3.89 4.55
N TYR A 117 -13.45 5.21 4.73
CA TYR A 117 -12.97 6.17 3.74
C TYR A 117 -11.79 6.94 4.33
N ILE A 118 -10.87 7.38 3.48
CA ILE A 118 -9.85 8.36 3.84
C ILE A 118 -10.07 9.56 2.93
N GLY A 119 -10.40 10.70 3.52
CA GLY A 119 -10.49 11.99 2.83
C GLY A 119 -9.25 12.81 3.12
N GLU A 120 -8.33 12.95 2.17
CA GLU A 120 -7.18 13.83 2.36
C GLU A 120 -7.49 15.24 1.88
N LEU A 121 -7.28 16.20 2.78
CA LEU A 121 -7.29 17.64 2.56
C LEU A 121 -5.87 18.22 2.71
N GLY A 122 -4.84 17.37 2.66
CA GLY A 122 -3.43 17.76 2.66
C GLY A 122 -2.54 17.04 3.67
N GLY A 123 -3.09 16.16 4.51
CA GLY A 123 -2.32 15.40 5.51
C GLY A 123 -1.60 14.17 4.94
N GLY A 124 -1.16 13.26 5.82
CA GLY A 124 -0.52 12.02 5.36
C GLY A 124 -0.61 10.84 6.31
N ILE A 125 -0.60 9.63 5.73
CA ILE A 125 -0.38 8.38 6.48
C ILE A 125 1.03 7.88 6.20
N HIS A 126 1.78 7.70 7.29
CA HIS A 126 3.13 7.18 7.32
C HIS A 126 3.07 5.72 7.76
N TYR A 127 3.16 4.82 6.79
CA TYR A 127 3.09 3.38 7.04
C TYR A 127 4.50 2.79 7.20
N ILE A 128 4.83 2.37 8.43
CA ILE A 128 6.14 1.79 8.78
C ILE A 128 6.05 0.27 8.90
N SER A 129 4.97 -0.25 9.50
CA SER A 129 4.66 -1.69 9.57
C SER A 129 3.25 -1.92 10.14
N GLY A 130 2.68 -3.12 9.94
CA GLY A 130 1.40 -3.52 10.53
C GLY A 130 0.31 -3.77 9.49
N THR A 131 -0.88 -3.19 9.66
CA THR A 131 -2.00 -3.34 8.71
C THR A 131 -2.69 -2.01 8.45
N LEU A 132 -2.87 -1.65 7.17
CA LEU A 132 -3.77 -0.59 6.74
C LEU A 132 -4.91 -1.22 5.94
N GLN A 133 -6.14 -1.04 6.42
CA GLN A 133 -7.35 -1.54 5.79
C GLN A 133 -8.30 -0.39 5.44
N VAL A 134 -8.71 -0.31 4.17
CA VAL A 134 -9.66 0.69 3.65
C VAL A 134 -10.84 -0.04 3.01
N ASN A 135 -12.05 0.15 3.55
CA ASN A 135 -13.16 -0.76 3.25
C ASN A 135 -14.14 -0.30 2.15
N TYR A 136 -14.38 1.01 2.00
CA TYR A 136 -15.54 1.50 1.23
C TYR A 136 -15.22 2.22 -0.08
N GLN A 137 -13.97 2.65 -0.30
CA GLN A 137 -13.50 3.17 -1.59
C GLN A 137 -12.12 2.61 -1.92
N GLY A 138 -11.79 2.64 -3.21
CA GLY A 138 -10.43 2.36 -3.66
C GLY A 138 -9.42 3.25 -2.94
N LEU A 139 -8.21 2.75 -2.77
CA LEU A 139 -7.11 3.52 -2.20
C LEU A 139 -6.22 4.00 -3.34
N THR A 140 -5.88 5.27 -3.29
CA THR A 140 -5.25 5.98 -4.38
C THR A 140 -3.98 6.66 -3.85
N ILE A 141 -2.83 6.47 -4.51
CA ILE A 141 -1.51 7.06 -4.20
C ILE A 141 -1.04 7.97 -5.36
N GLY A 142 -0.67 9.23 -5.11
CA GLY A 142 -0.11 10.14 -6.13
C GLY A 142 -0.90 11.45 -6.34
N GLN A 143 -0.79 12.08 -7.53
CA GLN A 143 -1.51 13.33 -7.80
C GLN A 143 -3.03 13.15 -7.72
N GLY A 144 -3.66 13.94 -6.84
CA GLY A 144 -5.11 13.97 -6.60
C GLY A 144 -5.64 12.95 -5.58
N GLN A 145 -4.81 12.48 -4.63
CA GLN A 145 -5.10 11.22 -3.92
C GLN A 145 -4.79 11.19 -2.41
N VAL A 146 -5.27 10.08 -1.82
CA VAL A 146 -5.67 9.76 -0.44
C VAL A 146 -4.51 9.31 0.47
N LEU A 147 -3.33 9.19 -0.10
CA LEU A 147 -2.06 8.95 0.57
C LEU A 147 -0.99 9.70 -0.24
N GLY A 148 0.01 10.26 0.45
CA GLY A 148 1.09 11.05 -0.15
C GLY A 148 1.84 10.37 -1.30
N ALA A 149 2.83 11.06 -1.87
CA ALA A 149 3.48 10.65 -3.14
C ALA A 149 4.16 9.26 -3.12
N ALA A 150 4.49 8.70 -1.96
CA ALA A 150 5.12 7.39 -1.85
C ALA A 150 4.57 6.54 -0.69
N VAL A 151 4.41 5.24 -0.92
CA VAL A 151 4.06 4.23 0.11
C VAL A 151 5.02 3.05 0.02
N THR A 152 5.62 2.65 1.14
CA THR A 152 6.39 1.40 1.24
C THR A 152 5.60 0.39 2.08
N ILE A 153 5.40 -0.83 1.58
CA ILE A 153 4.78 -1.95 2.31
C ILE A 153 5.89 -2.90 2.75
N PRO A 154 6.26 -2.95 4.04
CA PRO A 154 7.35 -3.82 4.50
C PRO A 154 7.04 -5.32 4.37
N THR A 155 8.09 -6.13 4.41
CA THR A 155 7.99 -7.59 4.55
C THR A 155 7.21 -7.90 5.83
N LEU A 156 6.16 -8.74 5.76
CA LEU A 156 5.19 -9.03 6.84
C LEU A 156 4.09 -8.00 7.07
N SER A 157 4.03 -6.93 6.29
CA SER A 157 2.96 -5.94 6.36
C SER A 157 1.89 -6.18 5.30
N SER A 158 0.69 -5.64 5.52
CA SER A 158 -0.39 -5.73 4.54
C SER A 158 -1.16 -4.43 4.36
N ILE A 159 -1.41 -4.09 3.09
CA ILE A 159 -2.44 -3.13 2.70
C ILE A 159 -3.61 -3.92 2.14
N ILE A 160 -4.81 -3.65 2.65
CA ILE A 160 -6.05 -4.28 2.19
C ILE A 160 -6.99 -3.19 1.69
N VAL A 161 -7.35 -3.27 0.41
CA VAL A 161 -8.23 -2.33 -0.26
C VAL A 161 -9.49 -3.06 -0.67
N GLY A 162 -10.61 -2.65 -0.08
CA GLY A 162 -11.92 -3.24 -0.29
C GLY A 162 -12.20 -4.39 0.66
N GLN A 163 -13.31 -4.30 1.37
CA GLN A 163 -13.99 -5.46 1.99
C GLN A 163 -15.52 -5.39 1.93
N SER A 164 -16.10 -4.28 1.42
CA SER A 164 -17.54 -4.21 1.17
C SER A 164 -17.87 -4.65 -0.26
N ASN A 165 -19.14 -4.90 -0.54
CA ASN A 165 -19.80 -5.23 -1.82
C ASN A 165 -19.41 -4.42 -3.08
N SER A 166 -18.37 -3.59 -3.03
CA SER A 166 -17.91 -2.71 -4.09
C SER A 166 -16.54 -3.16 -4.60
N GLN A 167 -16.44 -3.36 -5.92
CA GLN A 167 -15.17 -3.59 -6.63
C GLN A 167 -14.28 -2.35 -6.46
N THR A 168 -13.41 -2.35 -5.47
CA THR A 168 -12.53 -1.22 -5.18
C THR A 168 -11.13 -1.48 -5.72
N SER A 169 -10.55 -0.48 -6.38
CA SER A 169 -9.21 -0.55 -6.95
C SER A 169 -8.18 0.09 -6.02
N PHE A 170 -7.01 -0.53 -5.88
CA PHE A 170 -5.81 0.19 -5.49
C PHE A 170 -5.24 0.86 -6.74
N THR A 171 -5.08 2.17 -6.73
CA THR A 171 -4.59 2.91 -7.90
C THR A 171 -3.36 3.72 -7.53
N ILE A 172 -2.35 3.66 -8.38
CA ILE A 172 -1.12 4.45 -8.27
C ILE A 172 -1.17 5.45 -9.43
N ALA A 173 -1.48 6.71 -9.12
CA ALA A 173 -1.56 7.78 -10.09
C ALA A 173 -0.18 8.36 -10.44
N ASP A 174 -0.18 9.32 -11.35
CA ASP A 174 1.00 10.08 -11.72
C ASP A 174 1.73 10.67 -10.49
N GLY A 175 3.04 10.52 -10.45
CA GLY A 175 3.90 10.89 -9.33
C GLY A 175 3.76 9.99 -8.09
N GLY A 176 2.85 9.02 -8.08
CA GLY A 176 2.70 8.03 -7.02
C GLY A 176 3.74 6.91 -7.16
N SER A 177 4.37 6.54 -6.05
CA SER A 177 5.31 5.42 -6.00
C SER A 177 4.95 4.44 -4.88
N VAL A 178 4.84 3.15 -5.19
CA VAL A 178 4.57 2.11 -4.21
C VAL A 178 5.68 1.07 -4.26
N VAL A 179 6.38 0.88 -3.14
CA VAL A 179 7.36 -0.19 -2.98
C VAL A 179 6.73 -1.30 -2.13
N ASN A 180 6.30 -2.39 -2.75
CA ASN A 180 5.67 -3.51 -2.06
C ASN A 180 6.69 -4.61 -1.74
N HIS A 181 6.98 -4.85 -0.47
CA HIS A 181 7.71 -6.02 0.03
C HIS A 181 6.83 -6.98 0.84
N GLY A 182 5.55 -6.65 1.03
CA GLY A 182 4.58 -7.41 1.81
C GLY A 182 3.44 -7.96 0.97
N ASN A 183 2.21 -7.85 1.48
CA ASN A 183 0.99 -8.26 0.78
C ASN A 183 0.12 -7.03 0.47
N LEU A 184 -0.10 -6.76 -0.82
CA LEU A 184 -1.15 -5.83 -1.26
C LEU A 184 -2.35 -6.65 -1.69
N ASN A 185 -3.44 -6.55 -0.95
CA ASN A 185 -4.68 -7.25 -1.27
C ASN A 185 -5.68 -6.24 -1.82
N ALA A 186 -6.12 -6.43 -3.07
CA ALA A 186 -7.14 -5.58 -3.71
C ALA A 186 -8.02 -6.39 -4.65
N TYR A 187 -9.15 -5.84 -5.06
CA TYR A 187 -9.92 -6.41 -6.18
C TYR A 187 -9.24 -6.11 -7.53
N ALA A 188 -8.77 -4.87 -7.69
CA ALA A 188 -7.97 -4.45 -8.83
C ALA A 188 -6.77 -3.61 -8.38
N VAL A 189 -5.67 -3.69 -9.13
CA VAL A 189 -4.50 -2.81 -9.01
C VAL A 189 -4.31 -2.08 -10.33
N ASN A 190 -4.35 -0.75 -10.32
CA ASN A 190 -4.17 0.08 -11.51
C ASN A 190 -2.94 0.97 -11.32
N VAL A 191 -1.89 0.74 -12.11
CA VAL A 191 -0.75 1.64 -12.18
C VAL A 191 -0.99 2.58 -13.36
N GLN A 192 -1.28 3.85 -13.11
CA GLN A 192 -1.55 4.82 -14.17
C GLN A 192 -0.24 5.34 -14.76
N GLN A 193 -0.33 6.00 -15.92
CA GLN A 193 0.81 6.68 -16.51
C GLN A 193 1.47 7.63 -15.50
N GLY A 194 2.78 7.51 -15.34
CA GLY A 194 3.58 8.28 -14.36
C GLY A 194 3.58 7.72 -12.93
N GLY A 195 2.73 6.73 -12.63
CA GLY A 195 2.78 5.97 -11.38
C GLY A 195 3.79 4.82 -11.44
N ALA A 196 4.30 4.40 -10.28
CA ALA A 196 5.29 3.33 -10.15
C ALA A 196 4.92 2.30 -9.09
N LEU A 197 5.00 1.01 -9.43
CA LEU A 197 4.88 -0.13 -8.51
C LEU A 197 6.15 -0.97 -8.55
N SER A 198 6.85 -1.10 -7.42
CA SER A 198 8.07 -1.89 -7.33
C SER A 198 8.09 -2.84 -6.13
N GLY A 199 9.17 -3.60 -5.97
CA GLY A 199 9.42 -4.44 -4.79
C GLY A 199 9.13 -5.94 -4.98
N ASN A 200 9.34 -6.70 -3.90
CA ASN A 200 9.36 -8.17 -3.85
C ASN A 200 8.05 -8.80 -3.34
N GLY A 201 7.01 -8.00 -3.21
CA GLY A 201 5.78 -8.38 -2.53
C GLY A 201 4.84 -9.21 -3.41
N GLN A 202 3.74 -9.61 -2.79
CA GLN A 202 2.64 -10.28 -3.46
C GLN A 202 1.47 -9.31 -3.67
N LEU A 203 0.90 -9.35 -4.88
CA LEU A 203 -0.38 -8.75 -5.21
C LEU A 203 -1.43 -9.85 -5.16
N ASN A 204 -2.39 -9.71 -4.26
CA ASN A 204 -3.39 -10.72 -3.94
C ASN A 204 -4.82 -10.22 -4.17
N HIS A 205 -5.70 -11.13 -4.54
CA HIS A 205 -7.14 -10.84 -4.59
C HIS A 205 -7.74 -10.80 -3.19
N VAL A 206 -8.55 -9.78 -2.87
CA VAL A 206 -9.44 -9.85 -1.70
C VAL A 206 -10.68 -10.67 -2.06
N SER A 207 -10.70 -11.94 -1.67
CA SER A 207 -11.90 -12.77 -1.81
C SER A 207 -12.90 -12.47 -0.70
N TYR A 208 -14.01 -11.84 -1.04
CA TYR A 208 -15.16 -11.78 -0.12
C TYR A 208 -16.09 -12.97 -0.37
N PHE A 209 -16.27 -13.80 0.67
CA PHE A 209 -17.21 -14.91 0.66
C PHE A 209 -18.64 -14.39 0.50
N GLY A 210 -19.22 -14.53 -0.69
CA GLY A 210 -20.64 -14.21 -0.91
C GLY A 210 -21.03 -13.76 -2.31
N PHE A 211 -20.06 -13.42 -3.18
CA PHE A 211 -20.36 -13.03 -4.55
C PHE A 211 -19.90 -14.10 -5.53
N ALA A 212 -20.85 -14.79 -6.14
CA ALA A 212 -20.65 -15.77 -7.21
C ALA A 212 -20.19 -15.14 -8.54
N ASN A 213 -19.95 -13.83 -8.58
CA ASN A 213 -19.41 -13.14 -9.75
C ASN A 213 -17.89 -13.20 -9.68
N GLY A 214 -17.33 -14.27 -10.26
CA GLY A 214 -15.91 -14.62 -10.28
C GLY A 214 -14.98 -13.63 -10.95
N GLY A 215 -14.85 -12.43 -10.39
CA GLY A 215 -13.76 -11.52 -10.69
C GLY A 215 -12.49 -12.01 -10.01
N GLY A 216 -11.53 -12.46 -10.81
CA GLY A 216 -10.15 -12.63 -10.37
C GLY A 216 -9.46 -11.31 -10.04
N LEU A 217 -8.24 -11.37 -9.49
CA LEU A 217 -7.40 -10.16 -9.38
C LEU A 217 -7.12 -9.60 -10.77
N ARG A 218 -7.49 -8.34 -11.00
CA ARG A 218 -7.13 -7.59 -12.21
C ARG A 218 -6.00 -6.62 -11.91
N VAL A 219 -4.87 -6.75 -12.59
CA VAL A 219 -3.79 -5.78 -12.55
C VAL A 219 -3.67 -5.13 -13.93
N GLU A 220 -3.75 -3.81 -13.98
CA GLU A 220 -3.56 -3.01 -15.19
C GLU A 220 -2.38 -2.07 -15.00
N ASN A 221 -1.36 -2.20 -15.84
CA ASN A 221 -0.15 -1.38 -15.79
C ASN A 221 -0.04 -0.48 -17.01
N ALA A 222 -0.31 0.81 -16.80
CA ALA A 222 -0.09 1.92 -17.71
C ALA A 222 1.06 2.85 -17.28
N GLY A 223 1.66 2.60 -16.12
CA GLY A 223 2.83 3.29 -15.57
C GLY A 223 4.07 2.41 -15.57
N THR A 224 4.86 2.43 -14.50
CA THR A 224 6.06 1.59 -14.38
C THR A 224 5.85 0.48 -13.35
N LEU A 225 6.17 -0.76 -13.74
CA LEU A 225 6.23 -1.90 -12.84
C LEU A 225 7.64 -2.49 -12.83
N SER A 226 8.27 -2.52 -11.66
CA SER A 226 9.68 -2.95 -11.50
C SER A 226 9.75 -4.03 -10.42
N PRO A 227 9.73 -5.34 -10.77
CA PRO A 227 9.81 -6.40 -9.78
C PRO A 227 11.12 -6.30 -9.01
N GLY A 228 11.01 -6.12 -7.69
CA GLY A 228 12.12 -6.32 -6.78
C GLY A 228 12.78 -5.10 -6.15
N ASN A 229 13.75 -5.41 -5.30
CA ASN A 229 14.81 -4.51 -4.86
C ASN A 229 16.14 -5.09 -5.40
N SER A 230 16.11 -5.50 -6.67
CA SER A 230 17.29 -5.47 -7.53
C SER A 230 18.45 -6.40 -7.12
N ALA A 231 18.40 -7.71 -7.36
CA ALA A 231 17.37 -8.48 -8.06
C ALA A 231 16.23 -8.98 -7.16
N GLY A 232 15.05 -9.26 -7.71
CA GLY A 232 13.88 -9.65 -6.93
C GLY A 232 12.76 -10.40 -7.65
N ILE A 233 11.71 -10.77 -6.91
CA ILE A 233 10.55 -11.50 -7.45
C ILE A 233 9.26 -10.80 -7.01
N MET A 234 8.45 -10.39 -7.97
CA MET A 234 7.08 -9.92 -7.72
C MET A 234 6.10 -11.00 -8.16
N THR A 235 5.12 -11.31 -7.31
CA THR A 235 4.07 -12.30 -7.64
C THR A 235 2.70 -11.64 -7.68
N ILE A 236 1.95 -11.92 -8.74
CA ILE A 236 0.57 -11.50 -8.94
C ILE A 236 -0.30 -12.75 -8.96
N ALA A 237 -1.10 -12.95 -7.92
CA ALA A 237 -1.89 -14.16 -7.76
C ALA A 237 -3.25 -13.88 -7.13
N ALA A 238 -4.30 -14.51 -7.66
CA ALA A 238 -5.57 -14.67 -6.97
C ALA A 238 -5.66 -16.08 -6.38
N SER A 239 -6.23 -16.19 -5.20
CA SER A 239 -6.39 -17.47 -4.51
C SER A 239 -7.47 -18.39 -5.11
N TRP A 240 -8.49 -17.85 -5.80
CA TRP A 240 -9.61 -18.67 -6.31
C TRP A 240 -10.16 -18.31 -7.71
N TYR A 241 -10.20 -17.05 -8.13
CA TYR A 241 -10.96 -16.62 -9.32
C TYR A 241 -10.11 -16.30 -10.57
N GLY A 242 -8.90 -16.87 -10.64
CA GLY A 242 -7.94 -16.58 -11.70
C GLY A 242 -7.32 -15.18 -11.56
N THR A 243 -6.23 -14.94 -12.27
CA THR A 243 -5.56 -13.63 -12.29
C THR A 243 -5.57 -13.11 -13.72
N ARG A 244 -5.66 -11.78 -13.89
CA ARG A 244 -5.42 -11.15 -15.19
C ARG A 244 -4.46 -9.98 -15.01
N PHE A 245 -3.31 -10.07 -15.66
CA PHE A 245 -2.37 -8.96 -15.81
C PHE A 245 -2.51 -8.37 -17.21
N ILE A 246 -2.62 -7.04 -17.29
CA ILE A 246 -2.74 -6.27 -18.53
C ILE A 246 -1.65 -5.20 -18.51
N GLN A 247 -0.64 -5.38 -19.34
CA GLN A 247 0.28 -4.30 -19.70
C GLN A 247 -0.39 -3.47 -20.80
N THR A 248 -0.53 -2.16 -20.61
CA THR A 248 -1.10 -1.27 -21.63
C THR A 248 0.00 -0.70 -22.55
N PRO A 249 -0.36 -0.05 -23.69
CA PRO A 249 0.63 0.54 -24.59
C PRO A 249 1.54 1.60 -23.96
N THR A 250 1.11 2.26 -22.88
CA THR A 250 1.91 3.29 -22.18
C THR A 250 2.71 2.72 -21.02
N GLY A 251 2.44 1.47 -20.62
CA GLY A 251 3.08 0.85 -19.49
C GLY A 251 4.52 0.45 -19.80
N ASN A 252 5.35 0.49 -18.75
CA ASN A 252 6.71 -0.02 -18.71
C ASN A 252 6.81 -1.18 -17.72
N ILE A 253 7.56 -2.21 -18.09
CA ILE A 253 8.09 -3.20 -17.14
C ILE A 253 9.61 -3.01 -17.12
N GLU A 254 10.18 -2.84 -15.93
CA GLU A 254 11.63 -2.77 -15.75
C GLU A 254 12.12 -4.07 -15.11
N ILE A 255 13.09 -4.71 -15.75
CA ILE A 255 13.69 -5.96 -15.28
C ILE A 255 15.19 -5.74 -15.21
N GLU A 256 15.75 -5.95 -14.04
CA GLU A 256 17.19 -5.97 -13.87
C GLU A 256 17.76 -7.36 -14.11
N ILE A 257 18.93 -7.37 -14.74
CA ILE A 257 19.66 -8.57 -15.09
C ILE A 257 21.11 -8.36 -14.67
N GLY A 258 21.54 -9.12 -13.68
CA GLY A 258 22.94 -9.43 -13.41
C GLY A 258 23.38 -10.67 -14.17
N GLY A 259 24.69 -10.83 -14.33
CA GLY A 259 25.22 -12.11 -14.77
C GLY A 259 25.51 -13.05 -13.63
N ASN A 260 25.69 -14.31 -14.00
CA ASN A 260 26.16 -15.33 -13.10
C ASN A 260 27.61 -15.64 -13.46
N ALA A 261 28.56 -15.20 -12.64
CA ALA A 261 29.97 -15.43 -12.91
C ALA A 261 30.35 -16.93 -12.91
N ASN A 262 29.52 -17.83 -12.36
CA ASN A 262 29.87 -19.23 -12.12
C ASN A 262 28.71 -20.25 -12.28
N GLY A 263 27.70 -20.00 -13.13
CA GLY A 263 26.61 -20.98 -13.34
C GLY A 263 25.38 -20.44 -14.07
N ALA A 264 24.27 -21.18 -14.01
CA ALA A 264 22.99 -20.77 -14.61
C ALA A 264 22.34 -19.60 -13.82
N PRO A 265 21.75 -18.59 -14.48
CA PRO A 265 21.10 -17.47 -13.79
C PRO A 265 19.93 -17.96 -12.92
N VAL A 266 19.70 -17.29 -11.80
CA VAL A 266 18.68 -17.66 -10.79
C VAL A 266 17.77 -16.47 -10.55
N ALA A 267 16.46 -16.67 -10.74
CA ALA A 267 15.44 -15.65 -10.51
C ALA A 267 15.48 -15.12 -9.07
N GLY A 268 15.29 -13.82 -8.89
CA GLY A 268 15.29 -13.16 -7.58
C GLY A 268 16.67 -13.03 -6.92
N THR A 269 17.73 -13.54 -7.54
CA THR A 269 19.11 -13.39 -7.06
C THR A 269 19.98 -12.74 -8.12
N HIS A 270 19.90 -13.25 -9.36
CA HIS A 270 20.66 -12.73 -10.49
C HIS A 270 19.82 -11.83 -11.39
N TYR A 271 18.50 -11.98 -11.41
CA TYR A 271 17.63 -11.18 -12.27
C TYR A 271 16.23 -11.06 -11.69
N ASP A 272 15.51 -10.02 -12.10
CA ASP A 272 14.14 -9.77 -11.67
C ASP A 272 13.15 -10.73 -12.36
N GLN A 273 12.17 -11.20 -11.60
CA GLN A 273 11.11 -12.05 -12.14
C GLN A 273 9.72 -11.55 -11.76
N LEU A 274 8.86 -11.43 -12.77
CA LEU A 274 7.43 -11.25 -12.60
C LEU A 274 6.72 -12.59 -12.74
N ILE A 275 5.98 -13.01 -11.73
CA ILE A 275 5.17 -14.24 -11.76
C ILE A 275 3.68 -13.86 -11.77
N VAL A 276 2.93 -14.33 -12.77
CA VAL A 276 1.50 -14.09 -12.93
C VAL A 276 0.73 -15.41 -12.89
N HIS A 277 -0.02 -15.68 -11.83
CA HIS A 277 -0.86 -16.88 -11.73
C HIS A 277 -2.20 -16.72 -12.47
N GLY A 278 -2.14 -16.48 -13.78
CA GLY A 278 -3.31 -16.38 -14.64
C GLY A 278 -3.00 -15.87 -16.04
N ASN A 279 -3.97 -15.19 -16.65
CA ASN A 279 -3.85 -14.66 -18.01
C ASN A 279 -2.95 -13.41 -18.03
N LEU A 280 -2.15 -13.32 -19.09
CA LEU A 280 -1.16 -12.28 -19.31
C LEU A 280 -1.42 -11.61 -20.67
N PHE A 281 -1.65 -10.31 -20.67
CA PHE A 281 -1.66 -9.50 -21.90
C PHE A 281 -0.47 -8.54 -21.88
N LEU A 282 0.38 -8.60 -22.91
CA LEU A 282 1.57 -7.77 -23.07
C LEU A 282 1.39 -6.72 -24.17
N ASP A 283 1.86 -5.51 -23.89
CA ASP A 283 1.94 -4.35 -24.78
C ASP A 283 3.04 -3.41 -24.23
N GLY A 284 3.21 -2.22 -24.81
CA GLY A 284 4.09 -1.18 -24.26
C GLY A 284 5.57 -1.57 -24.28
N THR A 285 6.29 -1.21 -23.21
CA THR A 285 7.77 -1.29 -23.18
C THR A 285 8.28 -2.25 -22.12
N LEU A 286 9.24 -3.11 -22.50
CA LEU A 286 10.12 -3.83 -21.59
C LEU A 286 11.48 -3.13 -21.55
N ASN A 287 11.92 -2.69 -20.37
CA ASN A 287 13.24 -2.13 -20.15
C ASN A 287 14.10 -3.16 -19.41
N LEU A 288 15.22 -3.55 -20.01
CA LEU A 288 16.22 -4.37 -19.36
C LEU A 288 17.35 -3.50 -18.83
N LEU A 289 17.64 -3.65 -17.55
CA LEU A 289 18.66 -2.88 -16.86
C LEU A 289 19.79 -3.84 -16.44
N GLY A 290 21.04 -3.47 -16.72
CA GLY A 290 22.18 -4.28 -16.33
C GLY A 290 22.62 -3.99 -14.90
N LEU A 291 22.69 -5.01 -14.04
CA LEU A 291 23.34 -4.89 -12.74
C LEU A 291 24.87 -4.88 -12.90
N PRO A 292 25.63 -4.18 -12.03
CA PRO A 292 27.09 -4.20 -12.08
C PRO A 292 27.66 -5.63 -11.99
N GLY A 293 28.41 -6.04 -12.99
CA GLY A 293 29.08 -7.35 -13.03
C GLY A 293 29.30 -7.86 -14.46
N PRO A 294 30.00 -9.00 -14.63
CA PRO A 294 29.99 -9.69 -15.91
C PRO A 294 28.56 -10.16 -16.18
N TYR A 295 28.02 -9.83 -17.36
CA TYR A 295 26.71 -10.32 -17.80
C TYR A 295 26.83 -11.74 -18.33
N GLY A 296 25.74 -12.49 -18.29
CA GLY A 296 25.69 -13.92 -18.62
C GLY A 296 26.30 -14.30 -19.97
N GLU A 297 26.62 -15.58 -20.12
CA GLU A 297 27.11 -16.14 -21.39
C GLU A 297 25.99 -16.15 -22.45
N LEU A 298 26.36 -16.30 -23.74
CA LEU A 298 25.39 -16.42 -24.85
C LEU A 298 24.36 -17.54 -24.66
N THR A 299 24.67 -18.52 -23.80
CA THR A 299 23.81 -19.67 -23.49
C THR A 299 22.85 -19.44 -22.33
N ASP A 300 22.97 -18.30 -21.62
CA ASP A 300 22.12 -18.03 -20.48
C ASP A 300 20.69 -17.72 -20.91
N VAL A 301 19.74 -18.35 -20.22
CA VAL A 301 18.30 -18.18 -20.44
C VAL A 301 17.69 -17.52 -19.22
N TYR A 302 17.08 -16.36 -19.42
CA TYR A 302 16.44 -15.58 -18.36
C TYR A 302 14.92 -15.65 -18.50
N GLN A 303 14.26 -16.40 -17.61
CA GLN A 303 12.80 -16.45 -17.55
C GLN A 303 12.26 -15.30 -16.71
N ILE A 304 12.19 -14.12 -17.31
CA ILE A 304 11.87 -12.85 -16.64
C ILE A 304 10.37 -12.71 -16.33
N ILE A 305 9.52 -13.40 -17.08
CA ILE A 305 8.09 -13.46 -16.85
C ILE A 305 7.66 -14.93 -16.85
N ARG A 306 6.92 -15.33 -15.81
CA ARG A 306 6.26 -16.64 -15.70
C ARG A 306 4.76 -16.47 -15.61
N TYR A 307 4.01 -17.32 -16.30
CA TYR A 307 2.55 -17.32 -16.21
C TYR A 307 1.94 -18.73 -16.21
N THR A 308 0.69 -18.85 -15.73
CA THR A 308 -0.04 -20.14 -15.70
C THR A 308 -1.27 -20.18 -16.61
N GLY A 309 -1.75 -19.03 -17.10
CA GLY A 309 -2.89 -18.92 -18.01
C GLY A 309 -2.49 -18.73 -19.47
N THR A 310 -3.32 -18.01 -20.22
CA THR A 310 -3.02 -17.65 -21.62
C THR A 310 -2.21 -16.37 -21.68
N ARG A 311 -1.13 -16.38 -22.47
CA ARG A 311 -0.42 -15.17 -22.90
C ARG A 311 -0.95 -14.69 -24.24
N THR A 312 -1.24 -13.40 -24.33
CA THR A 312 -1.57 -12.71 -25.59
C THR A 312 -0.79 -11.39 -25.68
N GLY A 313 -0.63 -10.90 -26.91
CA GLY A 313 0.16 -9.70 -27.17
C GLY A 313 1.68 -9.93 -27.08
N GLU A 314 2.43 -8.86 -27.30
CA GLU A 314 3.88 -8.79 -27.31
C GLU A 314 4.29 -7.39 -26.84
N PHE A 315 5.51 -7.21 -26.33
CA PHE A 315 6.01 -5.87 -26.09
C PHE A 315 6.15 -5.12 -27.41
N GLY A 316 5.62 -3.89 -27.47
CA GLY A 316 5.81 -3.00 -28.62
C GLY A 316 7.25 -2.48 -28.71
N THR A 317 7.96 -2.41 -27.58
CA THR A 317 9.37 -2.01 -27.52
C THR A 317 10.12 -2.82 -26.47
N ILE A 318 11.33 -3.26 -26.81
CA ILE A 318 12.26 -3.89 -25.87
C ILE A 318 13.55 -3.09 -25.89
N ASN A 319 13.88 -2.45 -24.76
CA ASN A 319 15.11 -1.69 -24.57
C ASN A 319 16.14 -2.59 -23.88
N TRP A 320 17.25 -2.83 -24.58
CA TRP A 320 18.37 -3.64 -24.10
C TRP A 320 19.44 -2.74 -23.50
N PHE A 321 20.06 -3.16 -22.39
CA PHE A 321 21.30 -2.55 -21.95
C PHE A 321 22.48 -3.04 -22.82
N ASN A 322 23.52 -2.21 -22.92
CA ASN A 322 24.72 -2.56 -23.68
C ASN A 322 25.44 -3.76 -23.06
N GLY A 323 25.70 -4.79 -23.87
CA GLY A 323 26.44 -5.99 -23.44
C GLY A 323 25.57 -7.18 -23.04
N PHE A 324 24.24 -7.10 -23.18
CA PHE A 324 23.39 -8.28 -23.03
C PHE A 324 23.64 -9.28 -24.17
N ALA A 325 24.00 -10.52 -23.81
CA ALA A 325 24.27 -11.61 -24.75
C ALA A 325 23.32 -12.81 -24.57
N GLY A 326 22.48 -12.81 -23.53
CA GLY A 326 21.62 -13.95 -23.20
C GLY A 326 20.39 -14.09 -24.11
N THR A 327 19.57 -15.09 -23.79
CA THR A 327 18.24 -15.27 -24.37
C THR A 327 17.17 -14.93 -23.33
N LEU A 328 16.17 -14.11 -23.71
CA LEU A 328 15.00 -13.88 -22.87
C LEU A 328 13.93 -14.93 -23.11
N LEU A 329 13.33 -15.38 -22.02
CA LEU A 329 12.18 -16.25 -22.04
C LEU A 329 10.97 -15.55 -21.38
N THR A 330 9.90 -15.41 -22.15
CA THR A 330 8.58 -15.03 -21.63
C THR A 330 7.64 -16.23 -21.82
N MET A 331 7.87 -17.30 -21.06
CA MET A 331 7.02 -18.51 -21.04
C MET A 331 6.36 -18.70 -19.68
#